data_AF-A0A1Y6BXA0-F1
#
_entry.id   AF-A0A1Y6BXA0-F1
#
_cell.length_a   1.000
_cell.length_b   1.000
_cell.length_c   1.000
_cell.angle_alpha   90.00
_cell.angle_beta   90.00
_cell.angle_gamma   90.00
#
_symmetry.space_group_name_H-M   'P 1'
#
loop_
_entity.id
_entity.type
_entity.pdbx_description
1 polymer ?
#
loop_
_entity_poly.entity_id
_entity_poly.type
_entity_poly.pdbx_seq_one_letter_code
_entity_poly.pdbx_strand_id
1 'polypeptide(L)'
;MKTLSALNKDWIFWLDRLGAYTLPVGVLASVFLHTTDTIHITYSLIFFGVASLCIALAQHICLYKLVKCPKCGWNLAKFKSGKKIPPKLVYNAFKAGRACLECGWKPGQDKE
;
A
#
# COMPACT_ATOMS: atom_id res chain seq x y z
N MET A 1 -1.44 11.74 -15.67
CA MET A 1 -0.40 10.82 -15.12
C MET A 1 -0.89 10.25 -13.79
N LYS A 2 -0.56 9.01 -13.39
CA LYS A 2 -0.95 8.49 -12.06
C LYS A 2 -0.15 9.20 -10.97
N THR A 3 -0.78 9.53 -9.84
CA THR A 3 -0.15 10.29 -8.75
C THR A 3 1.04 9.53 -8.14
N LEU A 4 0.90 8.22 -7.92
CA LEU A 4 1.99 7.40 -7.37
C LEU A 4 3.19 7.31 -8.31
N SER A 5 2.95 7.20 -9.62
CA SER A 5 4.02 7.19 -10.63
C SER A 5 4.73 8.52 -10.72
N ALA A 6 4.00 9.65 -10.62
CA ALA A 6 4.62 10.97 -10.56
C ALA A 6 5.48 11.17 -9.30
N LEU A 7 5.20 10.43 -8.23
CA LEU A 7 5.92 10.46 -6.96
C LEU A 7 7.01 9.37 -6.85
N ASN A 8 7.24 8.54 -7.88
CA ASN A 8 8.08 7.34 -7.84
C ASN A 8 7.76 6.40 -6.64
N LYS A 9 6.48 6.30 -6.29
CA LYS A 9 5.98 5.52 -5.14
C LYS A 9 5.01 4.40 -5.53
N ASP A 10 5.12 3.92 -6.77
CA ASP A 10 4.31 2.81 -7.27
C ASP A 10 4.52 1.50 -6.47
N TRP A 11 5.67 1.35 -5.81
CA TRP A 11 5.94 0.23 -4.90
C TRP A 11 4.94 0.12 -3.73
N ILE A 12 4.31 1.22 -3.30
CA ILE A 12 3.27 1.19 -2.25
C ILE A 12 2.01 0.46 -2.74
N PHE A 13 1.70 0.56 -4.03
CA PHE A 13 0.60 -0.20 -4.63
C PHE A 13 0.96 -1.68 -4.76
N TRP A 14 2.21 -2.01 -5.06
CA TRP A 14 2.69 -3.39 -5.05
C TRP A 14 2.66 -4.03 -3.66
N LEU A 15 2.98 -3.27 -2.61
CA LEU A 15 2.87 -3.75 -1.22
C LEU A 15 1.42 -4.12 -0.83
N ASP A 16 0.43 -3.32 -1.25
CA ASP A 16 -0.98 -3.61 -1.01
C ASP A 16 -1.42 -4.91 -1.70
N ARG A 17 -1.02 -5.10 -2.96
CA ARG A 17 -1.24 -6.37 -3.68
C ARG A 17 -0.53 -7.54 -3.01
N LEU A 18 0.75 -7.38 -2.65
CA LEU A 18 1.50 -8.43 -1.98
C LEU A 18 0.79 -8.84 -0.69
N GLY A 19 0.37 -7.89 0.15
CA GLY A 19 -0.41 -8.17 1.35
C GLY A 19 -1.68 -8.97 1.06
N ALA A 20 -2.42 -8.61 0.03
CA ALA A 20 -3.64 -9.32 -0.37
C ALA A 20 -3.38 -10.78 -0.82
N TYR A 21 -2.24 -11.05 -1.47
CA TYR A 21 -1.90 -12.40 -1.94
C TYR A 21 -1.10 -13.23 -0.92
N THR A 22 -0.44 -12.60 0.05
CA THR A 22 0.43 -13.29 1.03
C THR A 22 -0.34 -14.34 1.82
N LEU A 23 -1.57 -14.02 2.22
CA LEU A 23 -2.42 -14.93 3.00
C LEU A 23 -2.85 -16.19 2.21
N PRO A 24 -3.55 -16.08 1.06
CA PRO A 24 -3.95 -17.26 0.30
C PRO A 24 -2.76 -18.07 -0.22
N VAL A 25 -1.69 -17.40 -0.67
CA VAL A 25 -0.46 -18.09 -1.11
C VAL A 25 0.23 -18.76 0.07
N GLY A 26 0.28 -18.11 1.23
CA GLY A 26 0.86 -18.65 2.46
C GLY A 26 0.10 -19.87 3.00
N VAL A 27 -1.23 -19.91 2.83
CA VAL A 27 -2.03 -21.10 3.14
C VAL A 27 -1.67 -22.26 2.21
N LEU A 28 -1.62 -22.04 0.90
CA LEU A 28 -1.22 -23.08 -0.06
C LEU A 28 0.21 -23.58 0.20
N ALA A 29 1.14 -22.66 0.48
CA ALA A 29 2.51 -23.00 0.84
C ALA A 29 2.59 -23.78 2.16
N SER A 30 1.76 -23.44 3.16
CA SER A 30 1.68 -24.17 4.43
C SER A 30 1.20 -25.61 4.23
N VAL A 31 0.19 -25.81 3.38
CA VAL A 31 -0.29 -27.16 3.02
C VAL A 31 0.81 -27.94 2.32
N PHE A 32 1.51 -27.33 1.36
CA PHE A 32 2.61 -27.98 0.65
C PHE A 32 3.77 -28.38 1.61
N LEU A 33 4.20 -27.45 2.47
CA LEU A 33 5.27 -27.70 3.45
C LEU A 33 4.90 -28.78 4.47
N HIS A 34 3.61 -28.90 4.78
CA HIS A 34 3.11 -29.98 5.63
C HIS A 34 3.13 -31.32 4.89
N THR A 35 2.74 -31.35 3.60
CA THR A 35 2.80 -32.59 2.80
C THR A 35 4.21 -33.10 2.56
N THR A 36 5.22 -32.23 2.60
CA THR A 36 6.64 -32.60 2.49
C THR A 36 7.31 -32.85 3.85
N ASP A 37 6.51 -32.96 4.93
CA ASP A 37 6.94 -33.22 6.31
C ASP A 37 8.04 -32.27 6.83
N THR A 38 8.09 -31.07 6.26
CA THR A 38 9.17 -30.11 6.51
C THR A 38 8.89 -29.29 7.76
N ILE A 39 7.64 -28.82 7.89
CA ILE A 39 7.19 -27.96 8.99
C ILE A 39 5.74 -28.33 9.34
N HIS A 40 5.40 -28.31 10.64
CA HIS A 40 4.03 -28.48 11.09
C HIS A 40 3.15 -27.33 10.60
N ILE A 41 1.96 -27.65 10.06
CA ILE A 41 1.07 -26.69 9.41
C ILE A 41 0.72 -25.48 10.30
N THR A 42 0.63 -25.70 11.61
CA THR A 42 0.39 -24.65 12.61
C THR A 42 1.47 -23.56 12.59
N TYR A 43 2.75 -23.93 12.56
CA TYR A 43 3.85 -22.97 12.59
C TYR A 43 3.94 -22.17 11.29
N SER A 44 3.74 -22.83 10.14
CA SER A 44 3.73 -22.16 8.85
C SER A 44 2.56 -21.17 8.73
N LEU A 45 1.35 -21.56 9.17
CA LEU A 45 0.18 -20.67 9.15
C LEU A 45 0.37 -19.44 10.05
N ILE A 46 0.92 -19.62 11.26
CA ILE A 46 1.25 -18.50 12.15
C ILE A 46 2.26 -17.57 11.48
N PHE A 47 3.33 -18.13 10.90
CA PHE A 47 4.36 -17.35 10.22
C PHE A 47 3.79 -16.51 9.07
N PHE A 48 3.02 -17.13 8.16
CA PHE A 48 2.41 -16.41 7.04
C PHE A 48 1.33 -15.41 7.51
N GLY A 49 0.60 -15.72 8.57
CA GLY A 49 -0.36 -14.80 9.19
C GLY A 49 0.31 -13.55 9.74
N VAL A 50 1.39 -13.71 10.52
CA VAL A 50 2.17 -12.59 11.06
C VAL A 50 2.83 -11.80 9.93
N ALA A 51 3.42 -12.47 8.94
CA ALA A 51 4.02 -11.80 7.78
C ALA A 51 3.00 -10.95 7.01
N SER A 52 1.81 -11.49 6.76
CA SER A 52 0.71 -10.77 6.10
C SER A 52 0.28 -9.53 6.89
N LEU A 53 0.18 -9.64 8.21
CA LEU A 53 -0.16 -8.51 9.08
C LEU A 53 0.92 -7.42 9.04
N CYS A 54 2.19 -7.81 9.13
CA CYS A 54 3.32 -6.87 9.05
C CYS A 54 3.34 -6.12 7.72
N ILE A 55 3.08 -6.80 6.60
CA ILE A 55 3.01 -6.18 5.27
C ILE A 55 1.85 -5.18 5.21
N ALA A 56 0.68 -5.53 5.72
CA ALA A 56 -0.48 -4.64 5.76
C ALA A 56 -0.22 -3.39 6.61
N LEU A 57 0.40 -3.53 7.78
CA LEU A 57 0.77 -2.40 8.63
C LEU A 57 1.82 -1.51 7.97
N ALA A 58 2.86 -2.11 7.36
CA ALA A 58 3.88 -1.38 6.64
C ALA A 58 3.29 -0.57 5.47
N GLN A 59 2.39 -1.18 4.69
CA GLN A 59 1.67 -0.50 3.60
C GLN A 59 0.86 0.68 4.11
N HIS A 60 0.11 0.51 5.20
CA HIS A 60 -0.66 1.58 5.82
C HIS A 60 0.25 2.73 6.27
N ILE A 61 1.34 2.43 6.97
CA ILE A 61 2.29 3.45 7.43
C ILE A 61 2.89 4.20 6.24
N CYS A 62 3.33 3.48 5.21
CA CYS A 62 3.93 4.07 4.01
C CYS A 62 2.93 5.01 3.31
N LEU A 63 1.67 4.58 3.13
CA LEU A 63 0.63 5.38 2.50
C LEU A 63 0.41 6.71 3.24
N TYR A 64 0.35 6.69 4.57
CA TYR A 64 0.07 7.88 5.38
C TYR A 64 1.31 8.66 5.85
N LYS A 65 2.53 8.22 5.56
CA LYS A 65 3.75 8.97 5.93
C LYS A 65 4.56 9.42 4.73
N LEU A 66 4.60 8.63 3.66
CA LEU A 66 5.48 8.86 2.52
C LEU A 66 4.77 9.56 1.36
N VAL A 67 3.44 9.50 1.25
CA VAL A 67 2.71 10.12 0.13
C VAL A 67 2.40 11.59 0.41
N LYS A 68 3.43 12.43 0.26
CA LYS A 68 3.36 13.89 0.40
C LYS A 68 3.38 14.57 -0.96
N CYS A 69 2.73 15.73 -1.05
CA CYS A 69 2.79 16.62 -2.19
C CYS A 69 4.21 17.20 -2.33
N PRO A 70 4.80 17.22 -3.54
CA PRO A 70 6.13 17.78 -3.74
C PRO A 70 6.16 19.32 -3.61
N LYS A 71 5.05 20.02 -3.89
CA LYS A 71 4.97 21.48 -3.78
C LYS A 71 4.76 21.99 -2.35
N CYS A 72 3.75 21.48 -1.64
CA CYS A 72 3.38 22.01 -0.32
C CYS A 72 3.72 21.07 0.85
N GLY A 73 4.25 19.87 0.60
CA GLY A 73 4.53 18.88 1.65
C GLY A 73 3.29 18.25 2.29
N TRP A 74 2.07 18.67 1.92
CA TRP A 74 0.82 18.14 2.45
C TRP A 74 0.67 16.64 2.13
N ASN A 75 0.09 15.90 3.06
CA ASN A 75 -0.14 14.47 2.87
C ASN A 75 -1.37 14.22 2.00
N LEU A 76 -1.16 13.66 0.81
CA LEU A 76 -2.21 13.43 -0.17
C LEU A 76 -3.19 12.33 0.25
N ALA A 77 -2.83 11.50 1.24
CA ALA A 77 -3.70 10.47 1.82
C ALA A 77 -4.59 10.99 2.98
N LYS A 78 -4.61 12.30 3.23
CA LYS A 78 -5.44 12.94 4.26
C LYS A 78 -6.39 13.97 3.66
N PHE A 79 -7.60 14.05 4.22
CA PHE A 79 -8.52 15.16 3.97
C PHE A 79 -7.95 16.46 4.56
N LYS A 80 -8.43 17.61 4.09
CA LYS A 80 -8.07 18.94 4.63
C LYS A 80 -8.35 19.07 6.13
N SER A 81 -9.34 18.33 6.64
CA SER A 81 -9.65 18.21 8.07
C SER A 81 -8.65 17.39 8.89
N GLY A 82 -7.60 16.83 8.27
CA GLY A 82 -6.61 15.97 8.91
C GLY A 82 -7.01 14.50 9.06
N LYS A 83 -8.28 14.15 8.76
CA LYS A 83 -8.78 12.77 8.79
C LYS A 83 -8.12 11.91 7.70
N LYS A 84 -7.81 10.65 8.03
CA LYS A 84 -7.26 9.66 7.09
C LYS A 84 -8.33 9.27 6.06
N ILE A 85 -7.98 9.27 4.78
CA ILE A 85 -8.87 8.83 3.71
C ILE A 85 -8.76 7.30 3.59
N PRO A 86 -9.86 6.54 3.48
CA PRO A 86 -9.79 5.10 3.30
C PRO A 86 -8.88 4.68 2.12
N PRO A 87 -8.01 3.66 2.26
CA PRO A 87 -7.01 3.31 1.24
C PRO A 87 -7.60 3.10 -0.16
N LYS A 88 -8.75 2.42 -0.28
CA LYS A 88 -9.43 2.23 -1.58
C LYS A 88 -9.77 3.54 -2.28
N LEU A 89 -10.25 4.53 -1.54
CA LEU A 89 -10.55 5.87 -2.07
C LEU A 89 -9.28 6.63 -2.44
N VAL A 90 -8.22 6.49 -1.63
CA VAL A 90 -6.90 7.06 -1.90
C VAL A 90 -6.33 6.53 -3.22
N TYR A 91 -6.32 5.20 -3.40
CA TYR A 91 -5.83 4.59 -4.62
C TYR A 91 -6.65 4.99 -5.86
N ASN A 92 -7.98 5.06 -5.73
CA ASN A 92 -8.83 5.57 -6.82
C ASN A 92 -8.51 7.03 -7.14
N ALA A 93 -8.31 7.88 -6.14
CA ALA A 93 -7.90 9.27 -6.33
C ALA A 93 -6.53 9.39 -6.99
N PHE A 94 -5.56 8.56 -6.60
CA PHE A 94 -4.22 8.52 -7.21
C PHE A 94 -4.23 7.99 -8.64
N LYS A 95 -5.09 7.02 -8.94
CA LYS A 95 -5.30 6.53 -10.31
C LYS A 95 -5.97 7.58 -11.19
N ALA A 96 -6.90 8.34 -10.65
CA ALA A 96 -7.56 9.46 -11.32
C ALA A 96 -6.69 10.72 -11.44
N GLY A 97 -5.50 10.75 -10.83
CA GLY A 97 -4.60 11.90 -10.88
C GLY A 97 -5.18 13.14 -10.19
N ARG A 98 -5.93 12.96 -9.09
CA ARG A 98 -6.56 14.09 -8.38
C ARG A 98 -5.53 15.11 -7.90
N ALA A 99 -5.98 16.36 -7.90
CA ALA A 99 -5.21 17.49 -7.40
C ALA A 99 -4.99 17.41 -5.88
N CYS A 100 -3.90 17.99 -5.40
CA CYS A 100 -3.66 18.24 -3.98
C CYS A 100 -4.78 19.11 -3.42
N LEU A 101 -5.36 18.71 -2.28
CA LEU A 101 -6.44 19.46 -1.62
C LEU A 101 -5.98 20.80 -1.03
N GLU A 102 -4.67 20.97 -0.82
CA GLU A 102 -4.10 22.17 -0.21
C GLU A 102 -3.62 23.19 -1.26
N CYS A 103 -2.75 22.76 -2.18
CA CYS A 103 -2.12 23.66 -3.16
C CYS A 103 -2.60 23.45 -4.60
N GLY A 104 -3.52 22.52 -4.86
CA GLY A 104 -4.03 22.26 -6.20
C GLY A 104 -3.07 21.51 -7.15
N TRP A 105 -1.88 21.13 -6.71
CA TRP A 105 -0.89 20.40 -7.51
C TRP A 105 -1.48 19.15 -8.16
N LYS A 106 -1.26 18.95 -9.47
CA LYS A 106 -1.66 17.76 -10.22
C LYS A 106 -0.45 16.99 -10.75
N PRO A 107 -0.52 15.65 -10.79
CA PRO A 107 0.56 14.83 -11.32
C PRO A 107 0.77 15.05 -12.83
N GLY A 108 1.95 15.53 -13.18
CA GLY A 108 2.33 15.91 -14.55
C GLY A 108 2.65 17.40 -14.73
N GLN A 109 2.35 18.25 -13.74
CA GLN A 109 2.66 19.69 -13.78
C GLN A 109 4.13 20.04 -13.46
N ASP A 110 4.97 19.05 -13.17
CA ASP A 110 6.35 19.25 -12.75
C ASP A 110 7.36 18.90 -13.87
N LYS A 111 6.86 18.55 -15.07
CA LYS A 111 7.66 18.13 -16.22
C LYS A 111 7.64 19.13 -17.39
N GLU A 112 7.17 20.36 -17.15
CA GLU A 112 7.32 21.49 -18.08
C GLU A 112 8.59 22.28 -17.75
#